data_AF-A0A022PV53-F1
#
_entry.id   AF-A0A022PV53-F1
#
_cell.length_a   1.000
_cell.length_b   1.000
_cell.length_c   1.000
_cell.angle_alpha   90.00
_cell.angle_beta   90.00
_cell.angle_gamma   90.00
#
_symmetry.space_group_name_H-M   'P 1'
#
loop_
_entity.id
_entity.type
_entity.pdbx_description
1 polymer ?
#
loop_
_entity_poly.entity_id
_entity_poly.type
_entity_poly.pdbx_seq_one_letter_code
_entity_poly.pdbx_strand_id
1 'polypeptide(L)'
;MGSSSSERVEGQNMYKEWMSFQEQELTELIHSLNLNKTTATTSDNDAEINALLDKATQSFQDYIERRNRLARRDTSAFFSPRWCSSFESSMLWIAGCRPSSFFNLFYALCGSDIDSRLSQFLQDGKSDEFPQLSPSQLVAIDNLQRRTIVEEEKLTSQFASLQQDKADVPLALIARKLEGPQYELNEDVRETIAEIEKAMVCLMEEADNLRLETFKEMVKILKPVQALEFIIAAKKLRVCVRSWGEERDREHGQEDKE
;
A
#
# COMPACT_ATOMS: atom_id res chain seq x y z
N MET A 1 0.13 -29.04 12.73
CA MET A 1 1.27 -28.30 12.16
C MET A 1 1.21 -28.12 10.63
N GLY A 2 0.35 -28.84 9.87
CA GLY A 2 0.24 -28.66 8.41
C GLY A 2 -0.57 -27.44 7.91
N SER A 3 -1.53 -26.91 8.70
CA SER A 3 -2.42 -25.82 8.26
C SER A 3 -1.71 -24.47 8.11
N SER A 4 -0.97 -24.03 9.14
CA SER A 4 -0.25 -22.74 9.14
C SER A 4 0.84 -22.65 8.05
N SER A 5 1.51 -23.76 7.73
CA SER A 5 2.47 -23.77 6.61
C SER A 5 1.78 -23.62 5.26
N SER A 6 0.57 -24.18 5.09
CA SER A 6 -0.22 -24.06 3.87
C SER A 6 -0.76 -22.64 3.69
N GLU A 7 -1.24 -22.03 4.77
CA GLU A 7 -1.79 -20.66 4.78
C GLU A 7 -0.71 -19.61 4.44
N ARG A 8 0.51 -19.79 4.97
CA ARG A 8 1.66 -18.92 4.63
C ARG A 8 2.07 -19.01 3.17
N VAL A 9 2.04 -20.22 2.60
CA VAL A 9 2.29 -20.43 1.17
C VAL A 9 1.19 -19.79 0.33
N GLU A 10 -0.06 -19.87 0.76
CA GLU A 10 -1.20 -19.22 0.10
C GLU A 10 -1.06 -17.69 0.08
N GLY A 11 -0.68 -17.08 1.21
CA GLY A 11 -0.40 -15.64 1.31
C GLY A 11 0.75 -15.19 0.41
N GLN A 12 1.84 -15.96 0.38
CA GLN A 12 2.99 -15.69 -0.51
C GLN A 12 2.61 -15.79 -1.99
N ASN A 13 1.84 -16.83 -2.37
CA ASN A 13 1.42 -17.02 -3.76
C ASN A 13 0.48 -15.89 -4.20
N MET A 14 -0.49 -15.52 -3.37
CA MET A 14 -1.37 -14.37 -3.62
C MET A 14 -0.56 -13.09 -3.82
N TYR A 15 0.45 -12.82 -3.00
CA TYR A 15 1.28 -11.62 -3.15
C TYR A 15 2.07 -11.62 -4.46
N LYS A 16 2.65 -12.77 -4.85
CA LYS A 16 3.37 -12.90 -6.13
C LYS A 16 2.45 -12.73 -7.33
N GLU A 17 1.27 -13.35 -7.31
CA GLU A 17 0.23 -13.17 -8.32
C GLU A 17 -0.16 -11.70 -8.45
N TRP A 18 -0.40 -11.04 -7.31
CA TRP A 18 -0.72 -9.62 -7.27
C TRP A 18 0.38 -8.76 -7.88
N MET A 19 1.65 -8.96 -7.49
CA MET A 19 2.77 -8.19 -8.02
C MET A 19 2.92 -8.37 -9.54
N SER A 20 2.80 -9.60 -10.04
CA SER A 20 2.83 -9.86 -11.49
C SER A 20 1.68 -9.17 -12.22
N PHE A 21 0.48 -9.18 -11.63
CA PHE A 21 -0.68 -8.47 -12.17
C PHE A 21 -0.46 -6.94 -12.18
N GLN A 22 0.13 -6.37 -11.13
CA GLN A 22 0.46 -4.95 -11.07
C GLN A 22 1.42 -4.51 -12.19
N GLU A 23 2.43 -5.33 -12.52
CA GLU A 23 3.38 -5.07 -13.59
C GLU A 23 2.72 -5.13 -14.99
N GLN A 24 1.82 -6.09 -15.19
CA GLN A 24 1.05 -6.22 -16.43
C GLN A 24 0.12 -5.01 -16.62
N GLU A 25 -0.68 -4.66 -15.60
CA GLU A 25 -1.54 -3.48 -15.64
C GLU A 25 -0.71 -2.20 -15.84
N LEU A 26 0.46 -2.08 -15.20
CA LEU A 26 1.33 -0.92 -15.39
C LEU A 26 1.74 -0.74 -16.86
N THR A 27 2.05 -1.84 -17.56
CA THR A 27 2.42 -1.80 -18.98
C THR A 27 1.26 -1.32 -19.85
N GLU A 28 0.05 -1.82 -19.59
CA GLU A 28 -1.19 -1.41 -20.27
C GLU A 28 -1.51 0.07 -20.05
N LEU A 29 -1.43 0.55 -18.80
CA LEU A 29 -1.71 1.94 -18.44
C LEU A 29 -0.71 2.90 -19.10
N ILE A 30 0.59 2.56 -19.14
CA ILE A 30 1.62 3.36 -19.82
C ILE A 30 1.35 3.41 -21.33
N HIS A 31 0.97 2.28 -21.94
CA HIS A 31 0.66 2.24 -23.37
C HIS A 31 -0.51 3.16 -23.71
N SER A 32 -1.61 3.07 -22.95
CA SER A 32 -2.78 3.95 -23.13
C SER A 32 -2.44 5.43 -22.92
N LEU A 33 -1.65 5.77 -21.89
CA LEU A 33 -1.22 7.16 -21.66
C LEU A 33 -0.44 7.72 -22.86
N ASN A 34 0.46 6.94 -23.47
CA ASN A 34 1.22 7.38 -24.64
C ASN A 34 0.35 7.54 -25.89
N LEU A 35 -0.62 6.65 -26.11
CA LEU A 35 -1.55 6.75 -27.22
C LEU A 35 -2.41 8.03 -27.13
N ASN A 36 -2.89 8.33 -25.92
CA ASN A 36 -3.67 9.53 -25.63
C ASN A 36 -2.88 10.84 -25.85
N LYS A 37 -1.56 10.84 -25.62
CA LYS A 37 -0.69 12.00 -25.93
C LYS A 37 -0.56 12.27 -27.44
N THR A 38 -0.83 11.28 -28.29
CA THR A 38 -0.63 11.36 -29.75
C THR A 38 -1.92 11.57 -30.56
N THR A 39 -3.08 11.37 -29.95
CA THR A 39 -4.39 11.44 -30.63
C THR A 39 -5.22 12.63 -30.10
N ALA A 40 -5.64 13.53 -31.00
CA ALA A 40 -6.28 14.81 -30.65
C ALA A 40 -7.81 14.72 -30.40
N THR A 41 -8.38 13.53 -30.21
CA THR A 41 -9.83 13.31 -30.04
C THR A 41 -10.18 13.03 -28.59
N THR A 42 -10.72 14.03 -27.88
CA THR A 42 -10.86 14.03 -26.42
C THR A 42 -12.00 13.18 -25.85
N SER A 43 -13.11 12.95 -26.56
CA SER A 43 -14.29 12.30 -25.95
C SER A 43 -14.24 10.78 -25.88
N ASP A 44 -13.63 10.11 -26.86
CA ASP A 44 -13.51 8.65 -26.91
C ASP A 44 -12.38 8.17 -25.97
N ASN A 45 -11.31 8.96 -25.91
CA ASN A 45 -10.16 8.76 -25.04
C ASN A 45 -10.54 8.78 -23.54
N ASP A 46 -11.45 9.68 -23.12
CA ASP A 46 -11.90 9.73 -21.74
C ASP A 46 -12.68 8.47 -21.33
N ALA A 47 -13.48 7.88 -22.22
CA ALA A 47 -14.22 6.65 -21.92
C ALA A 47 -13.28 5.45 -21.73
N GLU A 48 -12.26 5.32 -22.58
CA GLU A 48 -11.23 4.29 -22.46
C GLU A 48 -10.41 4.46 -21.17
N ILE A 49 -9.99 5.68 -20.84
CA ILE A 49 -9.25 5.96 -19.60
C ILE A 49 -10.12 5.61 -18.39
N ASN A 50 -11.38 6.01 -18.36
CA ASN A 50 -12.28 5.68 -17.24
C ASN A 50 -12.41 4.16 -17.06
N ALA A 51 -12.52 3.38 -18.15
CA ALA A 51 -12.54 1.92 -18.06
C ALA A 51 -11.25 1.34 -17.45
N LEU A 52 -10.09 1.93 -17.76
CA LEU A 52 -8.81 1.55 -17.15
C LEU A 52 -8.72 1.94 -15.67
N LEU A 53 -9.26 3.10 -15.28
CA LEU A 53 -9.33 3.54 -13.89
C LEU A 53 -10.24 2.62 -13.05
N ASP A 54 -11.39 2.24 -13.60
CA ASP A 54 -12.32 1.32 -12.97
C ASP A 54 -11.67 -0.06 -12.79
N LYS A 55 -10.99 -0.57 -13.83
CA LYS A 55 -10.23 -1.82 -13.77
C LYS A 55 -9.15 -1.78 -12.68
N ALA A 56 -8.35 -0.72 -12.64
CA ALA A 56 -7.29 -0.56 -11.63
C ALA A 56 -7.84 -0.43 -10.21
N THR A 57 -9.00 0.22 -10.05
CA THR A 57 -9.70 0.35 -8.77
C THR A 57 -10.26 -0.99 -8.30
N GLN A 58 -10.90 -1.74 -9.19
CA GLN A 58 -11.43 -3.07 -8.90
C GLN A 58 -10.29 -4.03 -8.55
N SER A 59 -9.19 -4.01 -9.30
CA SER A 59 -7.96 -4.75 -9.03
C SER A 59 -7.48 -4.53 -7.58
N PHE A 60 -7.39 -3.28 -7.13
CA PHE A 60 -6.95 -2.98 -5.77
C PHE A 60 -7.95 -3.44 -4.70
N GLN A 61 -9.25 -3.31 -4.97
CA GLN A 61 -10.29 -3.83 -4.09
C GLN A 61 -10.22 -5.36 -3.96
N ASP A 62 -10.11 -6.09 -5.07
CA ASP A 62 -10.02 -7.56 -5.09
C ASP A 62 -8.81 -8.05 -4.29
N TYR A 63 -7.68 -7.35 -4.41
CA TYR A 63 -6.49 -7.64 -3.61
C TYR A 63 -6.74 -7.46 -2.11
N ILE A 64 -7.36 -6.34 -1.70
CA ILE A 64 -7.70 -6.06 -0.30
C ILE A 64 -8.69 -7.09 0.26
N GLU A 65 -9.70 -7.46 -0.50
CA GLU A 65 -10.68 -8.47 -0.07
C GLU A 65 -10.02 -9.85 0.11
N ARG A 66 -9.19 -10.25 -0.87
CA ARG A 66 -8.50 -11.54 -0.84
C ARG A 66 -7.51 -11.61 0.33
N ARG A 67 -6.71 -10.55 0.56
CA ARG A 67 -5.74 -10.53 1.66
C ARG A 67 -6.41 -10.51 3.03
N ASN A 68 -7.50 -9.78 3.20
CA ASN A 68 -8.26 -9.76 4.47
C ASN A 68 -8.82 -11.14 4.80
N ARG A 69 -9.31 -11.87 3.79
CA ARG A 69 -9.78 -13.24 3.95
C ARG A 69 -8.68 -14.20 4.42
N LEU A 70 -7.45 -14.03 3.94
CA LEU A 70 -6.30 -14.81 4.37
C LEU A 70 -5.78 -14.39 5.75
N ALA A 71 -5.81 -13.09 6.06
CA ALA A 71 -5.38 -12.56 7.35
C ALA A 71 -6.20 -13.16 8.50
N ARG A 72 -7.51 -13.38 8.30
CA ARG A 72 -8.37 -14.08 9.28
C ARG A 72 -7.89 -15.50 9.66
N ARG A 73 -6.98 -16.10 8.89
CA ARG A 73 -6.36 -17.41 9.18
C ARG A 73 -4.96 -17.27 9.78
N ASP A 74 -4.11 -16.40 9.22
CA ASP A 74 -2.76 -16.10 9.73
C ASP A 74 -2.45 -14.60 9.53
N THR A 75 -2.83 -13.76 10.49
CA THR A 75 -2.60 -12.31 10.43
C THR A 75 -1.14 -11.95 10.66
N SER A 76 -0.46 -12.68 11.53
CA SER A 76 0.96 -12.47 11.86
C SER A 76 1.85 -12.49 10.60
N ALA A 77 1.52 -13.34 9.62
CA ALA A 77 2.20 -13.37 8.33
C ALA A 77 2.09 -12.08 7.50
N PHE A 78 1.04 -11.27 7.68
CA PHE A 78 0.89 -9.99 6.98
C PHE A 78 1.57 -8.81 7.67
N PHE A 79 1.73 -8.89 8.99
CA PHE A 79 2.49 -7.90 9.76
C PHE A 79 4.00 -8.12 9.66
N SER A 80 4.44 -9.35 9.37
CA SER A 80 5.85 -9.70 9.14
C SER A 80 5.98 -10.61 7.89
N PRO A 81 5.72 -10.08 6.69
CA PRO A 81 5.67 -10.88 5.47
C PRO A 81 7.06 -11.36 5.04
N ARG A 82 7.24 -12.70 4.99
CA ARG A 82 8.48 -13.34 4.53
C ARG A 82 8.68 -13.28 3.01
N TRP A 83 7.70 -12.79 2.28
CA TRP A 83 7.74 -12.64 0.81
C TRP A 83 8.11 -11.22 0.35
N CYS A 84 8.31 -10.31 1.30
CA CYS A 84 8.85 -8.98 1.09
C CYS A 84 10.34 -8.96 1.46
N SER A 85 11.09 -8.08 0.82
CA SER A 85 12.46 -7.76 1.25
C SER A 85 12.48 -7.16 2.65
N SER A 86 13.66 -7.12 3.27
CA SER A 86 13.86 -6.45 4.57
C SER A 86 13.47 -4.96 4.48
N PHE A 87 13.72 -4.33 3.32
CA PHE A 87 13.39 -2.93 3.06
C PHE A 87 11.88 -2.71 3.00
N GLU A 88 11.19 -3.48 2.15
CA GLU A 88 9.73 -3.42 2.04
C GLU A 88 9.07 -3.63 3.41
N SER A 89 9.55 -4.62 4.17
CA SER A 89 9.00 -4.96 5.48
C SER A 89 9.20 -3.84 6.50
N SER A 90 10.35 -3.15 6.47
CA SER A 90 10.63 -2.02 7.38
C SER A 90 9.76 -0.79 7.14
N MET A 91 9.14 -0.68 5.96
CA MET A 91 8.30 0.46 5.57
C MET A 91 6.79 0.20 5.78
N LEU A 92 6.41 -0.94 6.35
CA LEU A 92 5.02 -1.28 6.59
C LEU A 92 4.44 -0.46 7.75
N TRP A 93 3.27 0.11 7.51
CA TRP A 93 2.38 0.66 8.52
C TRP A 93 1.15 -0.24 8.58
N ILE A 94 0.87 -0.91 9.70
CA ILE A 94 -0.27 -1.83 9.87
C ILE A 94 -0.47 -2.75 8.64
N ALA A 95 0.48 -3.69 8.48
CA ALA A 95 0.50 -4.70 7.41
C ALA A 95 0.47 -4.16 5.97
N GLY A 96 0.67 -2.87 5.71
CA GLY A 96 0.61 -2.31 4.35
C GLY A 96 1.28 -0.94 4.25
N CYS A 97 1.04 -0.20 3.16
CA CYS A 97 1.53 1.17 3.05
C CYS A 97 0.73 2.12 3.95
N ARG A 98 1.31 3.24 4.33
CA ARG A 98 0.57 4.31 5.02
C ARG A 98 -0.20 5.13 3.96
N PRO A 99 -1.55 5.29 4.06
CA PRO A 99 -2.34 6.04 3.08
C PRO A 99 -1.81 7.43 2.74
N SER A 100 -1.18 8.13 3.69
CA SER A 100 -0.63 9.47 3.51
C SER A 100 0.53 9.53 2.52
N SER A 101 1.18 8.39 2.24
CA SER A 101 2.14 8.26 1.14
C SER A 101 1.53 8.50 -0.25
N PHE A 102 0.22 8.28 -0.43
CA PHE A 102 -0.47 8.55 -1.68
C PHE A 102 -0.44 10.04 -2.02
N PHE A 103 -0.65 10.91 -1.03
CA PHE A 103 -0.58 12.36 -1.23
C PHE A 103 0.86 12.82 -1.46
N ASN A 104 1.84 12.27 -0.74
CA ASN A 104 3.26 12.60 -0.97
C ASN A 104 3.69 12.26 -2.40
N LEU A 105 3.28 11.09 -2.90
CA LEU A 105 3.50 10.72 -4.28
C LEU A 105 2.81 11.69 -5.24
N PHE A 106 1.54 12.02 -4.98
CA PHE A 106 0.79 12.97 -5.79
C PHE A 106 1.48 14.35 -5.85
N TYR A 107 1.90 14.91 -4.73
CA TYR A 107 2.61 16.19 -4.70
C TYR A 107 3.98 16.12 -5.37
N ALA A 108 4.69 14.99 -5.26
CA ALA A 108 5.96 14.80 -5.96
C ALA A 108 5.78 14.84 -7.48
N LEU A 109 4.72 14.20 -8.01
CA LEU A 109 4.37 14.27 -9.43
C LEU A 109 4.06 15.71 -9.85
N CYS A 110 3.23 16.41 -9.07
CA CYS A 110 2.89 17.80 -9.32
C CYS A 110 4.14 18.70 -9.34
N GLY A 111 5.07 18.49 -8.42
CA GLY A 111 6.31 19.26 -8.29
C GLY A 111 7.27 19.03 -9.46
N SER A 112 7.51 17.76 -9.84
CA SER A 112 8.38 17.44 -10.99
C SER A 112 7.85 18.00 -12.31
N ASP A 113 6.52 18.05 -12.45
CA ASP A 113 5.87 18.61 -13.63
C ASP A 113 5.98 20.14 -13.65
N ILE A 114 5.93 20.81 -12.49
CA ILE A 114 6.17 22.25 -12.38
C ILE A 114 7.63 22.57 -12.75
N ASP A 115 8.61 21.83 -12.23
CA ASP A 115 10.03 22.08 -12.45
C ASP A 115 10.46 21.86 -13.91
N SER A 116 9.98 20.78 -14.53
CA SER A 116 10.24 20.49 -15.95
C SER A 116 9.62 21.55 -16.86
N ARG A 117 8.42 22.04 -16.54
CA ARG A 117 7.73 23.08 -17.33
C ARG A 117 8.30 24.48 -17.10
N LEU A 118 8.74 24.81 -15.89
CA LEU A 118 9.51 26.04 -15.65
C LEU A 118 10.79 26.01 -16.49
N SER A 119 11.49 24.88 -16.50
CA SER A 119 12.68 24.68 -17.33
C SER A 119 12.38 24.82 -18.82
N GLN A 120 11.27 24.26 -19.29
CA GLN A 120 10.84 24.36 -20.69
C GLN A 120 10.41 25.78 -21.06
N PHE A 121 9.57 26.45 -20.26
CA PHE A 121 9.15 27.83 -20.48
C PHE A 121 10.35 28.79 -20.53
N LEU A 122 11.33 28.60 -19.64
CA LEU A 122 12.58 29.36 -19.66
C LEU A 122 13.40 29.12 -20.94
N GLN A 123 13.21 27.97 -21.62
CA GLN A 123 13.90 27.61 -22.86
C GLN A 123 13.16 28.06 -24.12
N ASP A 124 11.85 27.84 -24.22
CA ASP A 124 11.08 28.00 -25.46
C ASP A 124 10.00 29.11 -25.40
N GLY A 125 9.78 29.71 -24.23
CA GLY A 125 8.79 30.77 -24.01
C GLY A 125 7.33 30.33 -24.20
N LYS A 126 7.09 29.02 -24.36
CA LYS A 126 5.76 28.44 -24.57
C LYS A 126 5.28 27.80 -23.28
N SER A 127 4.00 27.97 -22.98
CA SER A 127 3.32 27.16 -21.97
C SER A 127 2.27 26.32 -22.67
N ASP A 128 2.57 25.06 -22.97
CA ASP A 128 1.55 24.14 -23.48
C ASP A 128 0.46 23.96 -22.42
N GLU A 129 -0.81 24.07 -22.79
CA GLU A 129 -1.97 23.91 -21.89
C GLU A 129 -2.09 22.45 -21.42
N PHE A 130 -1.48 22.13 -20.27
CA PHE A 130 -1.85 20.92 -19.52
C PHE A 130 -3.06 21.24 -18.64
N PRO A 131 -3.95 20.27 -18.33
CA PRO A 131 -4.96 20.45 -17.30
C PRO A 131 -4.29 20.69 -15.95
N GLN A 132 -4.11 21.97 -15.60
CA GLN A 132 -3.74 22.40 -14.27
C GLN A 132 -4.68 21.73 -13.26
N LEU A 133 -4.12 21.29 -12.13
CA LEU A 133 -4.95 21.02 -10.96
C LEU A 133 -5.74 22.26 -10.66
N SER A 134 -7.06 22.14 -10.72
CA SER A 134 -7.92 23.24 -10.35
C SER A 134 -7.70 23.56 -8.86
N PRO A 135 -7.84 24.83 -8.43
CA PRO A 135 -7.82 25.18 -7.01
C PRO A 135 -8.80 24.33 -6.19
N SER A 136 -9.96 23.98 -6.76
CA SER A 136 -10.93 23.05 -6.15
C SER A 136 -10.39 21.64 -5.94
N GLN A 137 -9.60 21.10 -6.88
CA GLN A 137 -8.96 19.79 -6.70
C GLN A 137 -7.92 19.82 -5.59
N LEU A 138 -7.10 20.87 -5.51
CA LEU A 138 -6.10 21.01 -4.43
C LEU A 138 -6.77 21.09 -3.05
N VAL A 139 -7.83 21.90 -2.92
CA VAL A 139 -8.59 21.99 -1.67
C VAL A 139 -9.24 20.65 -1.32
N ALA A 140 -9.77 19.93 -2.31
CA ALA A 140 -10.35 18.60 -2.08
C ALA A 140 -9.32 17.57 -1.64
N ILE A 141 -8.14 17.54 -2.27
CA ILE A 141 -7.02 16.66 -1.90
C ILE A 141 -6.49 16.99 -0.50
N ASP A 142 -6.30 18.26 -0.17
CA ASP A 142 -5.82 18.69 1.16
C ASP A 142 -6.85 18.34 2.26
N ASN A 143 -8.14 18.55 2.00
CA ASN A 143 -9.19 18.11 2.93
C ASN A 143 -9.22 16.58 3.10
N LEU A 144 -9.06 15.82 2.02
CA LEU A 144 -8.96 14.37 2.06
C LEU A 144 -7.73 13.93 2.87
N GLN A 145 -6.57 14.52 2.61
CA GLN A 145 -5.32 14.25 3.34
C GLN A 145 -5.49 14.48 4.84
N ARG A 146 -6.07 15.62 5.23
CA ARG A 146 -6.31 15.92 6.66
C ARG A 146 -7.23 14.89 7.31
N ARG A 147 -8.32 14.48 6.66
CA ARG A 147 -9.21 13.41 7.15
C ARG A 147 -8.46 12.08 7.28
N THR A 148 -7.71 11.69 6.24
CA THR A 148 -6.94 10.44 6.23
C THR A 148 -5.91 10.41 7.36
N ILE A 149 -5.16 11.49 7.59
CA ILE A 149 -4.16 11.57 8.68
C ILE A 149 -4.80 11.38 10.05
N VAL A 150 -5.98 11.96 10.30
CA VAL A 150 -6.69 11.77 11.57
C VAL A 150 -7.05 10.29 11.79
N GLU A 151 -7.55 9.59 10.77
CA GLU A 151 -7.85 8.16 10.90
C GLU A 151 -6.57 7.31 11.01
N GLU A 152 -5.47 7.70 10.36
CA GLU A 152 -4.16 7.05 10.55
C GLU A 152 -3.65 7.19 12.00
N GLU A 153 -3.75 8.37 12.60
CA GLU A 153 -3.33 8.62 13.98
C GLU A 153 -4.17 7.80 14.96
N LYS A 154 -5.48 7.71 14.71
CA LYS A 154 -6.39 6.86 15.48
C LYS A 154 -5.99 5.38 15.39
N LEU A 155 -5.80 4.86 14.18
CA LEU A 155 -5.39 3.46 13.98
C LEU A 155 -4.01 3.16 14.57
N THR A 156 -3.06 4.10 14.47
CA THR A 156 -1.73 3.98 15.07
C THR A 156 -1.83 3.92 16.59
N SER A 157 -2.67 4.76 17.20
CA SER A 157 -2.90 4.78 18.65
C SER A 157 -3.58 3.49 19.13
N GLN A 158 -4.54 2.97 18.36
CA GLN A 158 -5.16 1.68 18.64
C GLN A 158 -4.16 0.53 18.53
N PHE A 159 -3.26 0.54 17.56
CA PHE A 159 -2.23 -0.48 17.43
C PHE A 159 -1.25 -0.46 18.61
N ALA A 160 -0.81 0.72 19.05
CA ALA A 160 0.01 0.86 20.24
C ALA A 160 -0.71 0.34 21.51
N SER A 161 -2.00 0.66 21.66
CA SER A 161 -2.81 0.19 22.78
C SER A 161 -2.99 -1.33 22.75
N LEU A 162 -3.19 -1.92 21.56
CA LEU A 162 -3.24 -3.38 21.39
C LEU A 162 -1.93 -4.01 21.85
N GLN A 163 -0.78 -3.50 21.41
CA GLN A 163 0.52 -4.04 21.81
C GLN A 163 0.68 -3.99 23.34
N GLN A 164 0.39 -2.86 23.97
CA GLN A 164 0.53 -2.71 25.41
C GLN A 164 -0.46 -3.56 26.21
N ASP A 165 -1.76 -3.45 25.91
CA ASP A 165 -2.83 -3.98 26.76
C ASP A 165 -3.18 -5.44 26.45
N LYS A 166 -3.02 -5.87 25.19
CA LYS A 166 -3.38 -7.24 24.75
C LYS A 166 -2.17 -8.15 24.65
N ALA A 167 -0.98 -7.63 24.35
CA ALA A 167 0.23 -8.44 24.25
C ALA A 167 1.13 -8.29 25.47
N ASP A 168 1.72 -7.12 25.70
CA ASP A 168 2.82 -6.94 26.66
C ASP A 168 2.42 -7.33 28.08
N VAL A 169 1.33 -6.75 28.61
CA VAL A 169 0.89 -7.01 29.98
C VAL A 169 0.43 -8.46 30.18
N PRO A 170 -0.48 -9.03 29.36
CA PRO A 170 -0.92 -10.41 29.52
C PRO A 170 0.22 -11.43 29.39
N LEU A 171 1.07 -11.30 28.37
CA LEU A 171 2.18 -12.23 28.14
C LEU A 171 3.20 -12.16 29.27
N ALA A 172 3.51 -10.97 29.80
CA ALA A 172 4.40 -10.83 30.96
C ALA A 172 3.82 -11.48 32.23
N LEU A 173 2.52 -11.35 32.46
CA LEU A 173 1.85 -11.97 33.61
C LEU A 173 1.85 -13.50 33.50
N ILE A 174 1.66 -14.05 32.30
CA ILE A 174 1.75 -15.49 32.06
C ILE A 174 3.19 -15.95 32.29
N ALA A 175 4.17 -15.28 31.70
CA ALA A 175 5.59 -15.62 31.85
C ALA A 175 6.03 -15.65 33.32
N ARG A 176 5.57 -14.67 34.13
CA ARG A 176 5.87 -14.60 35.57
C ARG A 176 5.33 -15.78 36.38
N LYS A 177 4.21 -16.40 35.95
CA LYS A 177 3.57 -17.51 36.66
C LYS A 177 4.23 -18.86 36.39
N LEU A 178 5.13 -18.95 35.42
CA LEU A 178 5.81 -20.19 35.08
C LEU A 178 6.79 -20.57 36.19
N GLU A 179 6.64 -21.76 36.76
CA GLU A 179 7.46 -22.25 37.90
C GLU A 179 8.81 -22.86 37.46
N GLY A 180 9.24 -22.62 36.22
CA GLY A 180 10.48 -23.13 35.66
C GLY A 180 10.65 -22.78 34.17
N PRO A 181 11.69 -23.30 33.49
CA PRO A 181 11.96 -23.04 32.08
C PRO A 181 11.01 -23.79 31.15
N GLN A 182 9.70 -23.53 31.29
CA GLN A 182 8.64 -24.09 30.47
C GLN A 182 8.23 -23.06 29.41
N TYR A 183 8.86 -23.11 28.25
CA TYR A 183 8.65 -22.15 27.15
C TYR A 183 7.65 -22.64 26.09
N GLU A 184 6.97 -23.77 26.35
CA GLU A 184 5.99 -24.33 25.43
C GLU A 184 4.67 -23.56 25.48
N LEU A 185 3.94 -23.56 24.36
CA LEU A 185 2.61 -22.97 24.25
C LEU A 185 1.60 -23.77 25.10
N ASN A 186 1.39 -23.32 26.33
CA ASN A 186 0.26 -23.74 27.16
C ASN A 186 -1.06 -23.08 26.70
N GLU A 187 -2.17 -23.48 27.30
CA GLU A 187 -3.50 -23.00 26.91
C GLU A 187 -3.65 -21.48 27.11
N ASP A 188 -3.22 -20.94 28.25
CA ASP A 188 -3.28 -19.50 28.56
C ASP A 188 -2.52 -18.65 27.53
N VAL A 189 -1.33 -19.10 27.09
CA VAL A 189 -0.55 -18.43 26.05
C VAL A 189 -1.26 -18.52 24.70
N ARG A 190 -1.84 -19.67 24.36
CA ARG A 190 -2.58 -19.84 23.08
C ARG A 190 -3.81 -18.95 23.01
N GLU A 191 -4.59 -18.89 24.08
CA GLU A 191 -5.77 -18.01 24.16
C GLU A 191 -5.36 -16.54 24.03
N THR A 192 -4.30 -16.14 24.73
CA THR A 192 -3.76 -14.77 24.65
C THR A 192 -3.30 -14.43 23.23
N ILE A 193 -2.54 -15.33 22.58
CA ILE A 193 -2.12 -15.15 21.19
C ILE A 193 -3.32 -15.05 20.25
N ALA A 194 -4.34 -15.89 20.42
CA ALA A 194 -5.53 -15.86 19.57
C ALA A 194 -6.30 -14.53 19.69
N GLU A 195 -6.40 -13.96 20.89
CA GLU A 195 -7.02 -12.64 21.10
C GLU A 195 -6.18 -11.49 20.51
N ILE A 196 -4.85 -11.58 20.58
CA ILE A 196 -3.95 -10.64 19.91
C ILE A 196 -4.15 -10.71 18.39
N GLU A 197 -4.12 -11.91 17.81
CA GLU A 197 -4.27 -12.12 16.36
C GLU A 197 -5.63 -11.62 15.86
N LYS A 198 -6.71 -11.90 16.59
CA LYS A 198 -8.04 -11.39 16.28
C LYS A 198 -8.11 -9.86 16.28
N ALA A 199 -7.48 -9.20 17.26
CA ALA A 199 -7.42 -7.75 17.30
C ALA A 199 -6.56 -7.18 16.16
N MET A 200 -5.48 -7.88 15.78
CA MET A 200 -4.66 -7.52 14.62
C MET A 200 -5.42 -7.66 13.30
N VAL A 201 -6.29 -8.68 13.14
CA VAL A 201 -7.19 -8.81 11.97
C VAL A 201 -8.03 -7.53 11.83
N CYS A 202 -8.72 -7.12 12.90
CA CYS A 202 -9.59 -5.96 12.87
C CYS A 202 -8.84 -4.68 12.48
N LEU A 203 -7.65 -4.45 13.07
CA LEU A 203 -6.80 -3.31 12.72
C LEU A 203 -6.36 -3.33 11.25
N MET A 204 -5.98 -4.50 10.74
CA MET A 204 -5.57 -4.65 9.35
C MET A 204 -6.74 -4.36 8.40
N GLU A 205 -7.94 -4.88 8.69
CA GLU A 205 -9.14 -4.63 7.89
C GLU A 205 -9.52 -3.14 7.89
N GLU A 206 -9.47 -2.46 9.04
CA GLU A 206 -9.73 -1.02 9.13
C GLU A 206 -8.67 -0.20 8.37
N ALA A 207 -7.39 -0.56 8.47
CA ALA A 207 -6.32 0.10 7.74
C ALA A 207 -6.42 -0.13 6.23
N ASP A 208 -6.78 -1.34 5.78
CA ASP A 208 -6.99 -1.63 4.37
C ASP A 208 -8.22 -0.91 3.81
N ASN A 209 -9.31 -0.79 4.58
CA ASN A 209 -10.44 0.05 4.20
C ASN A 209 -10.02 1.52 4.03
N LEU A 210 -9.23 2.07 4.96
CA LEU A 210 -8.73 3.45 4.84
C LEU A 210 -7.86 3.64 3.58
N ARG A 211 -7.02 2.66 3.22
CA ARG A 211 -6.24 2.68 1.98
C ARG A 211 -7.14 2.70 0.75
N LEU A 212 -8.11 1.79 0.69
CA LEU A 212 -8.99 1.66 -0.46
C LEU A 212 -9.84 2.92 -0.66
N GLU A 213 -10.45 3.43 0.41
CA GLU A 213 -11.30 4.62 0.33
C GLU A 213 -10.48 5.87 0.01
N THR A 214 -9.28 6.02 0.58
CA THR A 214 -8.39 7.14 0.22
C THR A 214 -8.02 7.08 -1.26
N PHE A 215 -7.67 5.90 -1.78
CA PHE A 215 -7.36 5.71 -3.20
C PHE A 215 -8.56 6.06 -4.10
N LYS A 216 -9.76 5.54 -3.78
CA LYS A 216 -11.00 5.83 -4.52
C LYS A 216 -11.36 7.31 -4.49
N GLU A 217 -11.29 7.97 -3.34
CA GLU A 217 -11.55 9.40 -3.21
C GLU A 217 -10.53 10.21 -4.04
N MET A 218 -9.24 9.84 -4.06
CA MET A 218 -8.24 10.49 -4.92
C MET A 218 -8.58 10.35 -6.41
N VAL A 219 -8.86 9.13 -6.89
CA VAL A 219 -9.24 8.88 -8.30
C VAL A 219 -10.47 9.71 -8.70
N LYS A 220 -11.45 9.85 -7.80
CA LYS A 220 -12.67 10.64 -8.02
C LYS A 220 -12.43 12.16 -8.08
N ILE A 221 -11.46 12.68 -7.33
CA ILE A 221 -11.13 14.12 -7.34
C ILE A 221 -10.36 14.50 -8.62
N LEU A 222 -9.53 13.60 -9.12
CA LEU A 222 -8.68 13.83 -10.27
C LEU A 222 -9.46 13.71 -11.59
N LYS A 223 -9.01 14.45 -12.62
CA LYS A 223 -9.47 14.21 -13.99
C LYS A 223 -8.95 12.85 -14.48
N PRO A 224 -9.60 12.21 -15.47
CA PRO A 224 -9.22 10.86 -15.90
C PRO A 224 -7.71 10.68 -16.18
N VAL A 225 -7.12 11.59 -16.97
CA VAL A 225 -5.68 11.55 -17.28
C VAL A 225 -4.80 11.75 -16.04
N GLN A 226 -5.18 12.65 -15.12
CA GLN A 226 -4.43 12.89 -13.88
C GLN A 226 -4.47 11.67 -12.95
N ALA A 227 -5.64 11.02 -12.85
CA ALA A 227 -5.80 9.79 -12.10
C ALA A 227 -4.97 8.65 -12.71
N LEU A 228 -4.93 8.55 -14.03
CA LEU A 228 -4.14 7.56 -14.76
C LEU A 228 -2.63 7.74 -14.47
N GLU A 229 -2.13 8.97 -14.57
CA GLU A 229 -0.72 9.29 -14.25
C GLU A 229 -0.37 8.98 -12.79
N PHE A 230 -1.26 9.32 -11.85
CA PHE A 230 -1.11 9.00 -10.44
C PHE A 230 -1.03 7.48 -10.20
N ILE A 231 -1.92 6.68 -10.80
CA ILE A 231 -1.92 5.21 -10.66
C ILE A 231 -0.65 4.60 -11.26
N ILE A 232 -0.23 5.06 -12.43
CA ILE A 232 1.02 4.63 -13.07
C ILE A 232 2.20 4.88 -12.13
N ALA A 233 2.29 6.08 -11.55
CA ALA A 233 3.35 6.41 -10.61
C ALA A 233 3.31 5.54 -9.35
N ALA A 234 2.12 5.27 -8.81
CA ALA A 234 1.95 4.43 -7.62
C ALA A 234 2.39 2.99 -7.87
N LYS A 235 1.99 2.42 -9.01
CA LYS A 235 2.42 1.07 -9.43
C LYS A 235 3.93 1.02 -9.68
N LYS A 236 4.51 2.02 -10.37
CA LYS A 236 5.97 2.12 -10.58
C LYS A 236 6.72 2.16 -9.26
N LEU A 237 6.30 3.01 -8.32
CA LEU A 237 6.93 3.11 -7.01
C LEU A 237 6.93 1.76 -6.30
N ARG A 238 5.80 1.02 -6.34
CA ARG A 238 5.71 -0.31 -5.72
C ARG A 238 6.70 -1.31 -6.32
N VAL A 239 6.78 -1.36 -7.66
CA VAL A 239 7.73 -2.24 -8.38
C VAL A 239 9.19 -1.86 -8.05
N CYS A 240 9.50 -0.57 -8.05
CA CYS A 240 10.83 -0.07 -7.71
C CYS A 240 11.24 -0.41 -6.28
N VAL A 241 10.40 -0.12 -5.28
CA VAL A 241 10.68 -0.41 -3.87
C VAL A 241 10.98 -1.89 -3.66
N ARG A 242 10.24 -2.78 -4.33
CA ARG A 242 10.50 -4.22 -4.31
C ARG A 242 11.86 -4.56 -4.93
N SER A 243 12.10 -4.11 -6.16
CA SER A 243 13.35 -4.41 -6.87
C SER A 243 14.58 -3.89 -6.13
N TRP A 244 14.53 -2.67 -5.58
CA TRP A 244 15.60 -2.10 -4.77
C TRP A 244 15.81 -2.85 -3.46
N GLY A 245 14.73 -3.28 -2.82
CA GLY A 245 14.80 -4.07 -1.59
C GLY A 245 15.43 -5.45 -1.82
N GLU A 246 15.04 -6.14 -2.89
CA GLU A 246 15.62 -7.43 -3.27
C GLU A 246 17.11 -7.33 -3.63
N GLU A 247 17.50 -6.25 -4.32
CA GLU A 247 18.90 -5.96 -4.61
C GLU A 247 19.72 -5.78 -3.33
N ARG A 248 19.24 -4.93 -2.42
CA ARG A 248 19.91 -4.62 -1.16
C ARG A 248 20.07 -5.86 -0.28
N ASP A 249 19.04 -6.71 -0.20
CA ASP A 249 19.11 -7.95 0.58
C ASP A 249 20.16 -8.91 0.01
N ARG A 250 20.35 -8.92 -1.32
CA ARG A 250 21.37 -9.71 -1.98
C ARG A 250 22.78 -9.19 -1.72
N GLU A 251 22.97 -7.87 -1.72
CA GLU A 251 24.26 -7.23 -1.40
C GLU A 251 24.70 -7.60 0.03
N HIS A 252 23.84 -7.41 1.04
CA HIS A 252 24.17 -7.76 2.43
C HIS A 252 24.38 -9.26 2.64
N GLY A 253 23.59 -10.11 1.97
CA GLY A 253 23.77 -11.57 2.05
C GLY A 253 25.05 -12.09 1.37
N GLN A 254 25.74 -11.27 0.58
CA GLN A 254 27.06 -11.56 0.03
C GLN A 254 28.17 -11.11 0.98
N GLU A 255 28.02 -9.97 1.66
CA GLU A 255 28.95 -9.47 2.69
C GLU A 255 29.06 -10.42 3.90
N ASP A 256 27.96 -11.06 4.32
CA ASP A 256 27.95 -12.02 5.43
C ASP A 256 28.67 -13.36 5.13
N LYS A 257 29.14 -13.56 3.90
CA LYS A 257 29.82 -14.80 3.46
C LYS A 257 31.33 -14.63 3.26
N GLU A 258 31.87 -13.43 3.44
CA GLU A 258 33.31 -13.13 3.40
C GLU A 258 33.92 -13.04 4.81
#